data_AF-A0A5A5RDU1-F1
#
_entry.id   AF-A0A5A5RDU1-F1
#
_cell.length_a   1.000
_cell.length_b   1.000
_cell.length_c   1.000
_cell.angle_alpha   90.00
_cell.angle_beta   90.00
_cell.angle_gamma   90.00
#
_symmetry.space_group_name_H-M   'P 1'
#
loop_
_entity.id
_entity.type
_entity.pdbx_description
1 polymer ?
#
loop_
_entity_poly.entity_id
_entity_poly.type
_entity_poly.pdbx_seq_one_letter_code
_entity_poly.pdbx_strand_id
1 'polypeptide(L)'
;MVRVVENTAGKTRDLPIASRLKQILSFAASVAGIDEVRVESGGQCAIGTCSKRVGSTRHDLGNAADLDLIKNGRVLKFTDSNDLPLFEAFVEAAASFGATGIGGDVGYMGPTRIHVGFGSRATWGGNAGRGAAPSWLENAATKGWNNPLSFPNPQNGSSLFSVNVRSGLNLRSGPSQSFKIIRTLSLGTILTIQGFDGADQEWAQVDLEGDGVIDAMYSEHF
;
A
#
# COMPACT_ATOMS: atom_id res chain seq x y z
N MET A 1 -7.39 -12.96 2.08
CA MET A 1 -6.91 -11.58 1.86
C MET A 1 -7.32 -11.12 0.46
N VAL A 2 -7.71 -9.85 0.27
CA VAL A 2 -8.15 -9.34 -1.03
C VAL A 2 -6.97 -9.24 -2.01
N ARG A 3 -7.21 -9.52 -3.29
CA ARG A 3 -6.15 -9.55 -4.32
C ARG A 3 -5.78 -8.13 -4.74
N VAL A 4 -4.52 -7.74 -4.53
CA VAL A 4 -3.94 -6.54 -5.16
C VAL A 4 -3.10 -6.97 -6.36
N VAL A 5 -3.54 -6.59 -7.56
CA VAL A 5 -2.95 -7.01 -8.84
C VAL A 5 -2.24 -5.84 -9.51
N GLU A 6 -0.95 -5.98 -9.75
CA GLU A 6 -0.17 -4.97 -10.46
C GLU A 6 -0.22 -5.21 -11.97
N ASN A 7 -1.22 -4.61 -12.61
CA ASN A 7 -1.40 -4.62 -14.07
C ASN A 7 -0.58 -3.50 -14.72
N THR A 8 0.73 -3.47 -14.45
CA THR A 8 1.60 -2.33 -14.81
C THR A 8 2.66 -2.67 -15.86
N ALA A 9 2.85 -3.94 -16.19
CA ALA A 9 3.87 -4.40 -17.13
C ALA A 9 3.81 -3.65 -18.47
N GLY A 10 4.96 -3.09 -18.89
CA GLY A 10 5.10 -2.36 -20.15
C GLY A 10 4.58 -0.92 -20.14
N LYS A 11 3.96 -0.45 -19.04
CA LYS A 11 3.52 0.94 -18.90
C LYS A 11 4.68 1.87 -18.50
N THR A 12 4.45 3.17 -18.52
CA THR A 12 5.45 4.18 -18.12
C THR A 12 5.85 4.06 -16.65
N ARG A 13 4.88 3.73 -15.77
CA ARG A 13 5.12 3.44 -14.35
C ARG A 13 4.85 1.95 -14.09
N ASP A 14 5.85 1.14 -14.38
CA ASP A 14 5.80 -0.32 -14.31
C ASP A 14 6.65 -0.93 -13.19
N LEU A 15 7.21 -0.09 -12.31
CA LEU A 15 7.87 -0.61 -11.11
C LEU A 15 6.82 -1.00 -10.05
N PRO A 16 7.18 -1.92 -9.13
CA PRO A 16 6.30 -2.31 -8.05
C PRO A 16 5.85 -1.14 -7.17
N ILE A 17 4.63 -1.22 -6.64
CA ILE A 17 4.22 -0.38 -5.51
C ILE A 17 4.90 -0.86 -4.22
N ALA A 18 5.08 0.06 -3.26
CA ALA A 18 5.68 -0.27 -1.98
C ALA A 18 4.78 -1.25 -1.19
N SER A 19 5.38 -2.20 -0.45
CA SER A 19 4.64 -3.20 0.34
C SER A 19 3.61 -2.58 1.28
N ARG A 20 3.97 -1.46 1.93
CA ARG A 20 3.04 -0.70 2.79
C ARG A 20 1.81 -0.23 2.02
N LEU A 21 1.98 0.30 0.81
CA LEU A 21 0.84 0.71 -0.01
C LEU A 21 0.00 -0.51 -0.39
N LYS A 22 0.63 -1.60 -0.82
CA LYS A 22 -0.06 -2.85 -1.16
C LYS A 22 -0.91 -3.38 -0.01
N GLN A 23 -0.40 -3.35 1.23
CA GLN A 23 -1.15 -3.71 2.43
C GLN A 23 -2.35 -2.79 2.65
N ILE A 24 -2.14 -1.46 2.62
CA ILE A 24 -3.24 -0.48 2.76
C ILE A 24 -4.35 -0.75 1.75
N LEU A 25 -3.99 -0.97 0.49
CA LEU A 25 -4.95 -1.27 -0.58
C LEU A 25 -5.71 -2.57 -0.31
N SER A 26 -5.02 -3.62 0.14
CA SER A 26 -5.64 -4.91 0.48
C SER A 26 -6.63 -4.79 1.65
N PHE A 27 -6.26 -4.11 2.73
CA PHE A 27 -7.14 -3.91 3.89
C PHE A 27 -8.32 -3.00 3.54
N ALA A 28 -8.08 -1.91 2.82
CA ALA A 28 -9.15 -1.03 2.36
C ALA A 28 -10.16 -1.78 1.48
N ALA A 29 -9.67 -2.64 0.59
CA ALA A 29 -10.52 -3.48 -0.23
C ALA A 29 -11.34 -4.49 0.59
N SER A 30 -10.72 -5.09 1.61
CA SER A 30 -11.42 -6.00 2.53
C SER A 30 -12.54 -5.29 3.30
N VAL A 31 -12.30 -4.07 3.78
CA VAL A 31 -13.32 -3.26 4.49
C VAL A 31 -14.46 -2.86 3.55
N ALA A 32 -14.13 -2.47 2.33
CA ALA A 32 -15.11 -2.06 1.32
C ALA A 32 -15.83 -3.24 0.63
N GLY A 33 -15.44 -4.48 0.89
CA GLY A 33 -15.96 -5.66 0.20
C GLY A 33 -15.67 -5.65 -1.30
N ILE A 34 -14.46 -5.26 -1.69
CA ILE A 34 -13.92 -5.28 -3.05
C ILE A 34 -13.15 -6.59 -3.26
N ASP A 35 -13.28 -7.22 -4.44
CA ASP A 35 -12.66 -8.52 -4.71
C ASP A 35 -11.23 -8.38 -5.24
N GLU A 36 -10.96 -7.33 -6.01
CA GLU A 36 -9.65 -7.05 -6.58
C GLU A 36 -9.40 -5.54 -6.64
N VAL A 37 -8.21 -5.13 -6.19
CA VAL A 37 -7.64 -3.81 -6.48
C VAL A 37 -6.67 -3.99 -7.62
N ARG A 38 -6.99 -3.42 -8.78
CA ARG A 38 -6.12 -3.48 -9.96
C ARG A 38 -5.32 -2.20 -10.09
N VAL A 39 -4.02 -2.29 -9.87
CA VAL A 39 -3.08 -1.20 -10.03
C VAL A 39 -2.76 -1.05 -11.51
N GLU A 40 -3.17 0.07 -12.08
CA GLU A 40 -3.05 0.39 -13.50
C GLU A 40 -1.86 1.32 -13.78
N SER A 41 -1.36 2.00 -12.75
CA SER A 41 -0.07 2.70 -12.76
C SER A 41 0.63 2.49 -11.43
N GLY A 42 1.79 1.85 -11.44
CA GLY A 42 2.56 1.49 -10.25
C GLY A 42 3.58 2.55 -9.86
N GLY A 43 4.69 2.07 -9.29
CA GLY A 43 5.84 2.89 -8.96
C GLY A 43 6.65 3.33 -10.18
N GLN A 44 7.54 4.30 -9.94
CA GLN A 44 8.59 4.71 -10.86
C GLN A 44 9.89 5.00 -10.10
N CYS A 45 10.99 5.18 -10.84
CA CYS A 45 12.28 5.52 -10.23
C CYS A 45 12.25 6.92 -9.58
N ALA A 46 13.10 7.12 -8.58
CA ALA A 46 13.28 8.44 -7.98
C ALA A 46 13.76 9.47 -9.01
N ILE A 47 13.35 10.72 -8.84
CA ILE A 47 13.81 11.82 -9.70
C ILE A 47 15.35 11.85 -9.80
N GLY A 48 15.86 11.95 -11.03
CA GLY A 48 17.29 11.96 -11.32
C GLY A 48 17.96 10.57 -11.38
N THR A 49 17.23 9.48 -11.11
CA THR A 49 17.81 8.11 -11.09
C THR A 49 17.53 7.29 -12.34
N CYS A 50 16.53 7.65 -13.16
CA CYS A 50 16.29 7.03 -14.45
C CYS A 50 15.51 7.95 -15.41
N SER A 51 15.50 7.61 -16.70
CA SER A 51 14.80 8.35 -17.77
C SER A 51 13.34 7.95 -17.95
N LYS A 52 12.94 6.71 -17.60
CA LYS A 52 11.57 6.20 -17.74
C LYS A 52 10.71 6.60 -16.54
N ARG A 53 10.17 7.83 -16.55
CA ARG A 53 9.31 8.39 -15.50
C ARG A 53 8.37 9.46 -16.04
N VAL A 54 7.27 9.74 -15.32
CA VAL A 54 6.31 10.78 -15.72
C VAL A 54 5.64 11.48 -14.54
N GLY A 55 5.43 12.78 -14.68
CA GLY A 55 4.73 13.60 -13.70
C GLY A 55 5.56 13.89 -12.44
N SER A 56 4.85 14.06 -11.32
CA SER A 56 5.44 14.39 -10.02
C SER A 56 6.16 13.20 -9.37
N THR A 57 6.73 13.42 -8.19
CA THR A 57 7.44 12.42 -7.39
C THR A 57 6.53 11.47 -6.60
N ARG A 58 5.19 11.61 -6.68
CA ARG A 58 4.25 10.81 -5.88
C ARG A 58 4.34 9.29 -6.11
N HIS A 59 4.65 8.87 -7.32
CA HIS A 59 4.85 7.45 -7.65
C HIS A 59 6.29 6.98 -7.48
N ASP A 60 7.22 7.88 -7.16
CA ASP A 60 8.62 7.51 -6.99
C ASP A 60 8.72 6.47 -5.85
N LEU A 61 9.50 5.41 -6.07
CA LEU A 61 9.73 4.33 -5.10
C LEU A 61 8.45 3.57 -4.69
N GLY A 62 7.44 3.55 -5.58
CA GLY A 62 6.20 2.80 -5.32
C GLY A 62 5.27 3.48 -4.31
N ASN A 63 5.45 4.77 -4.05
CA ASN A 63 4.69 5.52 -3.05
C ASN A 63 3.23 5.81 -3.42
N ALA A 64 2.81 5.50 -4.65
CA ALA A 64 1.43 5.69 -5.07
C ALA A 64 1.03 4.69 -6.17
N ALA A 65 -0.28 4.49 -6.27
CA ALA A 65 -0.94 3.67 -7.27
C ALA A 65 -2.08 4.47 -7.89
N ASP A 66 -2.21 4.41 -9.22
CA ASP A 66 -3.49 4.72 -9.87
C ASP A 66 -4.19 3.38 -10.12
N LEU A 67 -5.41 3.21 -9.60
CA LEU A 67 -6.06 1.91 -9.47
C LEU A 67 -7.54 1.94 -9.82
N ASP A 68 -8.03 0.79 -10.29
CA ASP A 68 -9.45 0.50 -10.46
C ASP A 68 -9.91 -0.51 -9.36
N LEU A 69 -11.16 -0.39 -8.93
CA LEU A 69 -11.79 -1.34 -7.99
C LEU A 69 -12.65 -2.34 -8.78
N ILE A 70 -12.53 -3.62 -8.46
CA ILE A 70 -13.24 -4.70 -9.14
C ILE A 70 -14.08 -5.49 -8.14
N LYS A 71 -15.36 -5.71 -8.49
CA LYS A 71 -16.28 -6.57 -7.74
C LYS A 71 -17.09 -7.40 -8.72
N ASN A 72 -17.23 -8.70 -8.45
CA ASN A 72 -17.89 -9.67 -9.31
C ASN A 72 -17.34 -9.64 -10.76
N GLY A 73 -16.02 -9.49 -10.89
CA GLY A 73 -15.32 -9.42 -12.20
C GLY A 73 -15.55 -8.12 -12.99
N ARG A 74 -16.31 -7.15 -12.46
CA ARG A 74 -16.61 -5.87 -13.10
C ARG A 74 -15.82 -4.73 -12.49
N VAL A 75 -15.26 -3.85 -13.33
CA VAL A 75 -14.70 -2.57 -12.90
C VAL A 75 -15.82 -1.65 -12.43
N LEU A 76 -15.70 -1.16 -11.20
CA LEU A 76 -16.66 -0.26 -10.58
C LEU A 76 -16.50 1.18 -11.09
N LYS A 77 -17.56 1.98 -11.00
CA LYS A 77 -17.58 3.39 -11.39
C LYS A 77 -18.09 4.25 -10.24
N PHE A 78 -17.33 5.21 -9.75
CA PHE A 78 -17.80 6.11 -8.69
C PHE A 78 -18.90 7.09 -9.16
N THR A 79 -19.21 7.13 -10.46
CA THR A 79 -20.38 7.83 -11.02
C THR A 79 -21.66 7.00 -10.99
N ASP A 80 -21.59 5.71 -10.71
CA ASP A 80 -22.76 4.84 -10.50
C ASP A 80 -23.14 4.89 -9.02
N SER A 81 -24.39 5.21 -8.72
CA SER A 81 -24.87 5.35 -7.34
C SER A 81 -24.83 4.05 -6.54
N ASN A 82 -24.82 2.88 -7.21
CA ASN A 82 -24.70 1.59 -6.53
C ASN A 82 -23.24 1.25 -6.19
N ASP A 83 -22.29 1.79 -6.96
CA ASP A 83 -20.86 1.54 -6.77
C ASP A 83 -20.22 2.59 -5.85
N LEU A 84 -20.73 3.82 -5.85
CA LEU A 84 -20.19 4.94 -5.08
C LEU A 84 -19.99 4.62 -3.58
N PRO A 85 -20.93 3.98 -2.87
CA PRO A 85 -20.71 3.62 -1.46
C PRO A 85 -19.50 2.69 -1.24
N LEU A 86 -19.15 1.87 -2.23
CA LEU A 86 -17.96 1.00 -2.17
C LEU A 86 -16.67 1.82 -2.34
N PHE A 87 -16.68 2.85 -3.19
CA PHE A 87 -15.55 3.78 -3.31
C PHE A 87 -15.38 4.62 -2.04
N GLU A 88 -16.47 5.13 -1.46
CA GLU A 88 -16.43 5.87 -0.20
C GLU A 88 -15.84 5.01 0.92
N ALA A 89 -16.32 3.78 1.09
CA ALA A 89 -15.78 2.84 2.07
C ALA A 89 -14.30 2.52 1.83
N PHE A 90 -13.90 2.33 0.57
CA PHE A 90 -12.51 2.06 0.22
C PHE A 90 -11.59 3.24 0.51
N VAL A 91 -11.98 4.45 0.12
CA VAL A 91 -11.21 5.68 0.35
C VAL A 91 -11.10 6.00 1.84
N GLU A 92 -12.20 5.88 2.57
CA GLU A 92 -12.22 6.04 4.03
C GLU A 92 -11.24 5.05 4.69
N ALA A 93 -11.33 3.76 4.35
CA ALA A 93 -10.45 2.75 4.92
C ALA A 93 -8.97 2.98 4.54
N ALA A 94 -8.67 3.31 3.29
CA ALA A 94 -7.31 3.61 2.86
C ALA A 94 -6.72 4.79 3.63
N ALA A 95 -7.51 5.86 3.85
CA ALA A 95 -7.13 7.00 4.65
C ALA A 95 -6.92 6.63 6.13
N SER A 96 -7.82 5.80 6.70
CA SER A 96 -7.69 5.27 8.07
C SER A 96 -6.43 4.45 8.27
N PHE A 97 -6.01 3.64 7.29
CA PHE A 97 -4.75 2.87 7.34
C PHE A 97 -3.51 3.67 6.94
N GLY A 98 -3.67 4.98 6.72
CA GLY A 98 -2.55 5.92 6.62
C GLY A 98 -2.13 6.30 5.20
N ALA A 99 -2.96 6.06 4.17
CA ALA A 99 -2.79 6.77 2.90
C ALA A 99 -3.01 8.27 3.12
N THR A 100 -2.18 9.13 2.53
CA THR A 100 -2.23 10.59 2.74
C THR A 100 -2.50 11.36 1.46
N GLY A 101 -2.18 10.81 0.30
CA GLY A 101 -2.51 11.41 -0.99
C GLY A 101 -3.60 10.60 -1.68
N ILE A 102 -4.80 11.17 -1.82
CA ILE A 102 -5.93 10.49 -2.45
C ILE A 102 -6.53 11.38 -3.54
N GLY A 103 -6.59 10.90 -4.78
CA GLY A 103 -7.11 11.68 -5.90
C GLY A 103 -8.12 10.91 -6.72
N GLY A 104 -9.06 11.60 -7.34
CA GLY A 104 -10.06 10.94 -8.19
C GLY A 104 -11.11 11.92 -8.64
N ASP A 105 -11.41 11.92 -9.93
CA ASP A 105 -12.49 12.71 -10.53
C ASP A 105 -12.67 12.31 -11.99
N VAL A 106 -13.87 12.48 -12.54
CA VAL A 106 -14.16 12.20 -13.95
C VAL A 106 -13.25 13.02 -14.88
N GLY A 107 -13.04 14.30 -14.56
CA GLY A 107 -12.18 15.22 -15.31
C GLY A 107 -10.68 15.06 -15.03
N TYR A 108 -10.29 14.08 -14.20
CA TYR A 108 -8.90 13.75 -13.93
C TYR A 108 -8.50 12.38 -14.51
N MET A 109 -9.17 11.30 -14.09
CA MET A 109 -8.81 9.93 -14.49
C MET A 109 -10.00 9.11 -14.99
N GLY A 110 -11.10 9.78 -15.34
CA GLY A 110 -12.34 9.13 -15.74
C GLY A 110 -13.11 8.58 -14.54
N PRO A 111 -14.25 7.90 -14.77
CA PRO A 111 -15.22 7.56 -13.73
C PRO A 111 -14.89 6.32 -12.89
N THR A 112 -13.79 5.62 -13.18
CA THR A 112 -13.42 4.35 -12.52
C THR A 112 -12.19 4.48 -11.62
N ARG A 113 -11.24 5.31 -12.03
CA ARG A 113 -9.87 5.27 -11.51
C ARG A 113 -9.67 6.30 -10.42
N ILE A 114 -9.03 5.86 -9.34
CA ILE A 114 -8.59 6.71 -8.24
C ILE A 114 -7.09 6.55 -8.02
N HIS A 115 -6.49 7.54 -7.37
CA HIS A 115 -5.11 7.59 -6.96
C HIS A 115 -5.07 7.40 -5.45
N VAL A 116 -4.23 6.50 -4.98
CA VAL A 116 -3.97 6.30 -3.56
C VAL A 116 -2.47 6.19 -3.34
N GLY A 117 -1.95 6.97 -2.39
CA GLY A 117 -0.55 6.97 -2.08
C GLY A 117 -0.21 7.82 -0.87
N PHE A 118 1.06 8.20 -0.81
CA PHE A 118 1.62 8.98 0.29
C PHE A 118 2.02 10.40 -0.16
N GLY A 119 2.61 11.16 0.77
CA GLY A 119 3.02 12.55 0.58
C GLY A 119 2.30 13.48 1.56
N SER A 120 2.32 14.78 1.28
CA SER A 120 1.53 15.74 2.05
C SER A 120 0.05 15.36 1.99
N ARG A 121 -0.61 15.38 3.15
CA ARG A 121 -2.04 15.05 3.26
C ARG A 121 -2.86 15.96 2.35
N ALA A 122 -3.51 15.38 1.34
CA ALA A 122 -4.29 16.13 0.38
C ALA A 122 -5.27 15.23 -0.38
N THR A 123 -6.41 15.82 -0.75
CA THR A 123 -7.30 15.30 -1.78
C THR A 123 -7.24 16.18 -3.03
N TRP A 124 -7.42 15.59 -4.21
CA TRP A 124 -7.50 16.36 -5.46
C TRP A 124 -8.36 15.64 -6.52
N GLY A 125 -8.79 16.41 -7.50
CA GLY A 125 -9.63 15.96 -8.61
C GLY A 125 -9.66 17.05 -9.67
N GLY A 126 -10.58 16.97 -10.63
CA GLY A 126 -10.84 17.98 -11.67
C GLY A 126 -9.62 18.40 -12.49
N ASN A 127 -9.82 19.12 -13.60
CA ASN A 127 -8.74 19.79 -14.34
C ASN A 127 -7.42 18.98 -14.48
N ALA A 128 -7.53 17.71 -14.92
CA ALA A 128 -6.40 16.78 -15.04
C ALA A 128 -5.56 16.61 -13.74
N GLY A 129 -6.22 16.62 -12.58
CA GLY A 129 -5.63 16.42 -11.25
C GLY A 129 -5.10 17.69 -10.60
N ARG A 130 -5.52 18.87 -11.08
CA ARG A 130 -5.10 20.19 -10.55
C ARG A 130 -6.23 20.95 -9.85
N GLY A 131 -7.42 20.38 -9.79
CA GLY A 131 -8.60 20.97 -9.16
C GLY A 131 -8.95 20.35 -7.81
N ALA A 132 -10.12 20.75 -7.30
CA ALA A 132 -10.70 20.17 -6.11
C ALA A 132 -11.15 18.73 -6.35
N ALA A 133 -11.09 17.91 -5.30
CA ALA A 133 -11.71 16.60 -5.30
C ALA A 133 -13.25 16.72 -5.33
N PRO A 134 -13.97 15.72 -5.85
CA PRO A 134 -15.40 15.62 -5.65
C PRO A 134 -15.69 15.40 -4.15
N SER A 135 -16.82 15.93 -3.68
CA SER A 135 -17.14 15.96 -2.24
C SER A 135 -17.18 14.57 -1.59
N TRP A 136 -17.62 13.53 -2.32
CA TRP A 136 -17.63 12.16 -1.79
C TRP A 136 -16.21 11.68 -1.41
N LEU A 137 -15.21 12.01 -2.22
CA LEU A 137 -13.82 11.60 -2.03
C LEU A 137 -13.20 12.37 -0.88
N GLU A 138 -13.41 13.69 -0.85
CA GLU A 138 -12.93 14.55 0.23
C GLU A 138 -13.52 14.17 1.58
N ASN A 139 -14.83 13.91 1.64
CA ASN A 139 -15.52 13.50 2.86
C ASN A 139 -15.03 12.13 3.35
N ALA A 140 -14.93 11.14 2.46
CA ALA A 140 -14.44 9.82 2.81
C ALA A 140 -13.00 9.86 3.33
N ALA A 141 -12.09 10.56 2.63
CA ALA A 141 -10.70 10.69 3.04
C ALA A 141 -10.57 11.40 4.39
N THR A 142 -11.31 12.50 4.58
CA THR A 142 -11.33 13.25 5.85
C THR A 142 -11.85 12.40 6.99
N LYS A 143 -12.93 11.63 6.76
CA LYS A 143 -13.48 10.72 7.74
C LYS A 143 -12.46 9.66 8.15
N GLY A 144 -11.75 9.07 7.20
CA GLY A 144 -10.71 8.08 7.50
C GLY A 144 -9.52 8.68 8.26
N TRP A 145 -9.05 9.85 7.86
CA TRP A 145 -7.97 10.56 8.55
C TRP A 145 -8.29 10.98 9.98
N ASN A 146 -9.56 11.26 10.28
CA ASN A 146 -10.04 11.58 11.62
C ASN A 146 -10.28 10.33 12.48
N ASN A 147 -10.32 9.15 11.86
CA ASN A 147 -10.51 7.86 12.52
C ASN A 147 -9.40 6.90 12.09
N PRO A 148 -8.13 7.17 12.47
CA PRO A 148 -7.02 6.32 12.08
C PRO A 148 -7.21 4.91 12.66
N LEU A 149 -7.05 3.91 11.80
CA LEU A 149 -7.05 2.52 12.18
C LEU A 149 -5.61 2.02 12.22
N SER A 150 -5.31 1.23 13.25
CA SER A 150 -4.14 0.36 13.20
C SER A 150 -4.46 -0.80 12.26
N PHE A 151 -3.44 -1.30 11.56
CA PHE A 151 -3.61 -2.52 10.77
C PHE A 151 -4.19 -3.62 11.67
N PRO A 152 -5.25 -4.33 11.22
CA PRO A 152 -5.81 -5.43 11.98
C PRO A 152 -4.68 -6.39 12.23
N ASN A 153 -4.34 -6.56 13.51
CA ASN A 153 -3.40 -7.57 13.92
C ASN A 153 -4.02 -8.92 13.52
N PRO A 154 -3.45 -9.70 12.58
CA PRO A 154 -3.87 -11.09 12.45
C PRO A 154 -3.68 -11.70 13.84
N GLN A 155 -4.72 -12.37 14.35
CA GLN A 155 -4.75 -12.82 15.73
C GLN A 155 -3.41 -13.45 16.13
N ASN A 156 -2.82 -12.89 17.21
CA ASN A 156 -1.48 -13.10 17.78
C ASN A 156 -0.41 -12.06 17.37
N GLY A 157 -0.30 -10.96 18.12
CA GLY A 157 1.00 -10.34 18.40
C GLY A 157 1.72 -9.56 17.29
N SER A 158 1.13 -9.37 16.10
CA SER A 158 1.82 -8.68 15.01
C SER A 158 1.99 -7.18 15.23
N SER A 159 3.17 -6.67 14.86
CA SER A 159 3.54 -5.25 14.94
C SER A 159 4.31 -4.81 13.70
N LEU A 160 4.06 -3.59 13.22
CA LEU A 160 4.78 -3.00 12.10
C LEU A 160 6.06 -2.31 12.57
N PHE A 161 7.15 -2.59 11.88
CA PHE A 161 8.47 -2.00 12.16
C PHE A 161 9.07 -1.42 10.89
N SER A 162 9.93 -0.42 11.06
CA SER A 162 10.78 0.10 10.00
C SER A 162 12.23 -0.30 10.25
N VAL A 163 12.92 -0.77 9.21
CA VAL A 163 14.37 -0.95 9.24
C VAL A 163 15.02 0.41 9.50
N ASN A 164 15.71 0.56 10.64
CA ASN A 164 16.37 1.80 11.04
C ASN A 164 17.90 1.66 11.08
N VAL A 165 18.47 0.96 10.10
CA VAL A 165 19.92 0.73 10.01
C VAL A 165 20.42 0.96 8.58
N ARG A 166 21.50 1.74 8.43
CA ARG A 166 22.04 2.13 7.10
C ARG A 166 22.66 0.97 6.33
N SER A 167 23.22 -0.02 7.01
CA SER A 167 23.79 -1.23 6.39
C SER A 167 22.72 -2.21 5.90
N GLY A 168 21.45 -1.98 6.24
CA GLY A 168 20.35 -2.90 5.98
C GLY A 168 20.17 -3.97 7.03
N LEU A 169 19.01 -4.63 6.99
CA LEU A 169 18.59 -5.69 7.90
C LEU A 169 18.71 -7.05 7.23
N ASN A 170 19.51 -7.96 7.77
CA ASN A 170 19.62 -9.32 7.22
C ASN A 170 18.47 -10.19 7.70
N LEU A 171 17.74 -10.76 6.75
CA LEU A 171 16.72 -11.76 6.96
C LEU A 171 17.28 -13.15 6.70
N ARG A 172 17.03 -14.08 7.62
CA ARG A 172 17.54 -15.45 7.56
C ARG A 172 16.42 -16.45 7.35
N SER A 173 16.74 -17.63 6.83
CA SER A 173 15.79 -18.71 6.59
C SER A 173 15.33 -19.46 7.86
N GLY A 174 15.83 -19.10 9.05
CA GLY A 174 15.50 -19.78 10.30
C GLY A 174 16.11 -19.10 11.54
N PRO A 175 15.68 -19.51 12.75
CA PRO A 175 16.00 -18.83 14.00
C PRO A 175 17.38 -19.22 14.57
N SER A 176 18.45 -18.96 13.81
CA SER A 176 19.84 -19.09 14.25
C SER A 176 20.79 -18.38 13.28
N GLN A 177 21.95 -17.94 13.77
CA GLN A 177 23.02 -17.36 12.94
C GLN A 177 23.57 -18.33 11.88
N SER A 178 23.38 -19.64 12.08
CA SER A 178 23.79 -20.68 11.13
C SER A 178 22.89 -20.76 9.88
N PHE A 179 21.67 -20.24 9.95
CA PHE A 179 20.78 -20.19 8.80
C PHE A 179 21.24 -19.13 7.78
N LYS A 180 21.02 -19.45 6.51
CA LYS A 180 21.43 -18.61 5.38
C LYS A 180 20.69 -17.27 5.42
N ILE A 181 21.41 -16.19 5.15
CA ILE A 181 20.80 -14.89 4.81
C ILE A 181 20.12 -15.03 3.44
N ILE A 182 18.80 -14.84 3.42
CA ILE A 182 17.98 -14.97 2.21
C ILE A 182 17.66 -13.62 1.57
N ARG A 183 17.71 -12.53 2.35
CA ARG A 183 17.46 -11.17 1.87
C ARG A 183 18.10 -10.15 2.82
N THR A 184 18.53 -9.01 2.30
CA THR A 184 18.90 -7.84 3.10
C THR A 184 17.94 -6.69 2.78
N LEU A 185 17.21 -6.21 3.79
CA LEU A 185 16.26 -5.11 3.63
C LEU A 185 16.97 -3.77 3.77
N SER A 186 16.64 -2.79 2.92
CA SER A 186 17.22 -1.45 3.00
C SER A 186 16.65 -0.63 4.16
N LEU A 187 17.39 0.41 4.58
CA LEU A 187 16.89 1.45 5.49
C LEU A 187 15.51 1.95 5.06
N GLY A 188 14.60 2.09 6.03
CA GLY A 188 13.23 2.54 5.82
C GLY A 188 12.26 1.46 5.32
N THR A 189 12.73 0.24 5.04
CA THR A 189 11.82 -0.87 4.68
C THR A 189 10.88 -1.15 5.83
N ILE A 190 9.58 -1.22 5.54
CA ILE A 190 8.56 -1.60 6.52
C ILE A 190 8.37 -3.10 6.48
N LEU A 191 8.30 -3.73 7.64
CA LEU A 191 8.10 -5.16 7.81
C LEU A 191 7.08 -5.43 8.91
N THR A 192 6.34 -6.51 8.77
CA THR A 192 5.44 -7.00 9.81
C THR A 192 6.19 -8.07 10.60
N ILE A 193 6.27 -7.90 11.92
CA ILE A 193 6.69 -8.98 12.81
C ILE A 193 5.43 -9.63 13.34
N GLN A 194 5.27 -10.94 13.14
CA GLN A 194 4.10 -11.71 13.57
C GLN A 194 4.26 -12.26 15.00
N GLY A 195 5.50 -12.37 15.46
CA GLY A 195 5.85 -12.93 16.76
C GLY A 195 7.35 -13.13 16.89
N PHE A 196 7.74 -13.82 17.95
CA PHE A 196 9.13 -14.14 18.23
C PHE A 196 9.28 -15.65 18.50
N ASP A 197 10.38 -16.22 18.01
CA ASP A 197 10.74 -17.63 18.11
C ASP A 197 12.18 -17.78 18.64
N GLY A 198 12.62 -19.02 18.89
CA GLY A 198 13.91 -19.35 19.48
C GLY A 198 13.86 -19.50 21.00
N ALA A 199 14.98 -19.98 21.58
CA ALA A 199 15.05 -20.35 23.00
C ALA A 199 14.68 -19.19 23.94
N ASP A 200 15.01 -17.96 23.55
CA ASP A 200 14.77 -16.73 24.34
C ASP A 200 13.84 -15.74 23.63
N GLN A 201 13.03 -16.18 22.65
CA GLN A 201 12.21 -15.29 21.81
C GLN A 201 13.02 -14.18 21.12
N GLU A 202 14.26 -14.50 20.75
CA GLU A 202 15.20 -13.54 20.16
C GLU A 202 15.03 -13.39 18.63
N TRP A 203 14.24 -14.26 18.00
CA TRP A 203 14.03 -14.28 16.54
C TRP A 203 12.64 -13.79 16.16
N ALA A 204 12.57 -12.56 15.67
CA ALA A 204 11.37 -11.99 15.10
C ALA A 204 10.97 -12.73 13.81
N GLN A 205 9.73 -13.20 13.77
CA GLN A 205 9.11 -13.86 12.62
C GLN A 205 8.59 -12.80 11.66
N VAL A 206 9.29 -12.62 10.54
CA VAL A 206 9.06 -11.55 9.57
C VAL A 206 8.11 -12.00 8.48
N ASP A 207 7.04 -11.25 8.31
CA ASP A 207 6.09 -11.31 7.20
C ASP A 207 6.25 -10.02 6.37
N LEU A 208 6.81 -10.16 5.17
CA LEU A 208 7.09 -9.06 4.26
C LEU A 208 5.89 -8.69 3.40
N GLU A 209 5.00 -9.64 3.15
CA GLU A 209 3.82 -9.47 2.32
C GLU A 209 2.62 -8.96 3.13
N GLY A 210 2.67 -9.12 4.45
CA GLY A 210 1.61 -8.82 5.40
C GLY A 210 0.47 -9.83 5.34
N ASP A 211 0.70 -11.04 4.81
CA ASP A 211 -0.33 -12.04 4.56
C ASP A 211 -0.50 -13.07 5.68
N GLY A 212 0.31 -12.97 6.74
CA GLY A 212 0.36 -13.89 7.86
C GLY A 212 1.32 -15.07 7.66
N VAL A 213 2.02 -15.14 6.52
CA VAL A 213 3.03 -16.16 6.26
C VAL A 213 4.41 -15.62 6.65
N ILE A 214 5.18 -16.43 7.37
CA ILE A 214 6.54 -16.03 7.76
C ILE A 214 7.48 -16.25 6.58
N ASP A 215 7.96 -15.15 6.01
CA ASP A 215 8.92 -15.14 4.92
C ASP A 215 10.36 -15.37 5.41
N ALA A 216 10.67 -14.90 6.62
CA ALA A 216 12.01 -14.97 7.16
C ALA A 216 12.07 -14.75 8.68
N MET A 217 13.26 -14.93 9.24
CA MET A 217 13.58 -14.66 10.63
C MET A 217 14.60 -13.52 10.74
N TYR A 218 14.49 -12.71 11.78
CA TYR A 218 15.42 -11.63 12.12
C TYR A 218 15.74 -11.66 13.63
N SER A 219 16.96 -11.30 14.05
CA SER A 219 17.27 -11.07 15.46
C SER A 219 18.10 -9.80 15.60
N GLU A 220 17.82 -8.99 16.62
CA GLU A 220 18.54 -7.74 16.90
C GLU A 220 19.91 -7.96 17.56
N HIS A 221 20.21 -9.19 17.97
CA HIS A 221 21.46 -9.53 18.62
C HIS A 221 22.59 -9.90 17.64
N PHE A 222 22.32 -10.02 16.32
CA PHE A 222 23.27 -10.59 15.34
C PHE A 222 23.25 -9.98 13.93
#